data_AF-A0A1E5NY23-F1
#
_entry.id   AF-A0A1E5NY23-F1
#
_cell.length_a   1.000
_cell.length_b   1.000
_cell.length_c   1.000
_cell.angle_alpha   90.00
_cell.angle_beta   90.00
_cell.angle_gamma   90.00
#
_symmetry.space_group_name_H-M   'P 1'
#
loop_
_entity.id
_entity.type
_entity.pdbx_description
1 polymer ?
#
loop_
_entity_poly.entity_id
_entity_poly.type
_entity_poly.pdbx_seq_one_letter_code
_entity_poly.pdbx_strand_id
1 'polypeptide(L)' 'MVSKIRVLLGMLVLLALALGAIALLAAMKADATWFTVVPLGILVIGASVLQSLGWFNKKGR' A
#
# COMPACT_ATOMS: atom_id res chain seq x y z
N MET A 1 -19.03 9.68 -5.39
CA MET A 1 -19.04 8.21 -5.21
C MET A 1 -17.97 7.57 -6.06
N VAL A 2 -16.81 7.32 -5.46
CA VAL A 2 -15.78 6.45 -6.05
C VAL A 2 -16.35 5.04 -6.11
N SER A 3 -16.09 4.31 -7.20
CA SER A 3 -16.55 2.94 -7.33
C SER A 3 -15.90 2.09 -6.23
N LYS A 4 -16.72 1.37 -5.46
CA LYS A 4 -16.26 0.43 -4.42
C LYS A 4 -15.14 -0.48 -4.95
N ILE A 5 -15.27 -0.92 -6.20
CA ILE A 5 -14.30 -1.80 -6.88
C ILE A 5 -12.92 -1.15 -7.00
N ARG A 6 -12.84 0.15 -7.32
CA ARG A 6 -11.54 0.85 -7.47
C ARG A 6 -10.81 0.99 -6.14
N VAL A 7 -11.55 1.30 -5.08
CA VAL A 7 -11.01 1.35 -3.71
C VAL A 7 -10.50 -0.03 -3.30
N LEU A 8 -11.29 -1.07 -3.57
CA LEU A 8 -10.98 -2.45 -3.22
C LEU A 8 -9.73 -2.94 -3.96
N LEU A 9 -9.61 -2.65 -5.26
CA LEU A 9 -8.40 -2.92 -6.04
C LEU A 9 -7.19 -2.15 -5.51
N GLY A 10 -7.33 -0.87 -5.17
CA GLY A 10 -6.24 -0.07 -4.61
C GLY A 10 -5.74 -0.63 -3.27
N MET A 11 -6.66 -1.04 -2.39
CA MET A 11 -6.33 -1.70 -1.13
C MET A 11 -5.68 -3.07 -1.34
N LEU A 12 -6.16 -3.88 -2.29
CA LEU A 12 -5.55 -5.18 -2.60
C LEU A 12 -4.12 -5.03 -3.12
N VAL A 13 -3.86 -4.04 -3.98
CA VAL A 13 -2.51 -3.75 -4.47
C VAL A 13 -1.59 -3.34 -3.31
N LEU A 14 -2.04 -2.44 -2.44
CA LEU A 14 -1.27 -2.02 -1.25
C LEU A 14 -1.00 -3.20 -0.31
N LEU A 15 -1.98 -4.07 -0.12
CA LEU A 15 -1.84 -5.26 0.70
C LEU A 15 -0.82 -6.24 0.10
N ALA A 16 -0.89 -6.48 -1.21
CA ALA A 16 0.07 -7.33 -1.92
C ALA A 16 1.49 -6.76 -1.84
N LEU A 17 1.64 -5.43 -1.93
CA LEU A 17 2.92 -4.75 -1.81
C LEU A 17 3.49 -4.85 -0.40
N ALA A 18 2.65 -4.69 0.63
CA ALA A 18 3.05 -4.87 2.02
C ALA A 18 3.50 -6.32 2.30
N LEU A 19 2.76 -7.31 1.81
CA LEU A 19 3.13 -8.73 1.94
C LEU A 19 4.41 -9.05 1.17
N GLY A 20 4.57 -8.52 -0.05
CA GLY A 20 5.80 -8.67 -0.83
C GLY A 20 7.01 -8.08 -0.13
N ALA A 21 6.87 -6.92 0.53
CA ALA A 21 7.92 -6.34 1.33
C ALA A 21 8.27 -7.19 2.55
N ILE A 22 7.28 -7.72 3.27
CA ILE A 22 7.51 -8.65 4.39
C ILE A 22 8.28 -9.89 3.91
N ALA A 23 7.88 -10.48 2.79
CA ALA A 23 8.57 -11.62 2.20
C ALA A 23 10.01 -11.27 1.78
N LEU A 24 10.22 -10.08 1.22
CA LEU A 24 11.56 -9.59 0.85
C LEU A 24 12.45 -9.38 2.09
N LEU A 25 11.93 -8.76 3.16
CA LEU A 25 12.68 -8.62 4.41
C LEU A 25 13.04 -9.97 5.03
N ALA A 26 12.12 -10.94 4.98
CA ALA A 26 12.37 -12.30 5.44
C ALA A 26 13.48 -12.97 4.61
N ALA A 27 13.47 -12.80 3.29
CA ALA A 27 14.52 -13.29 2.41
C ALA A 27 15.89 -12.65 2.71
N MET A 28 15.91 -11.38 3.08
CA MET A 28 17.12 -10.63 3.41
C MET A 28 17.63 -10.86 4.85
N LYS A 29 16.94 -11.68 5.67
CA LYS A 29 17.23 -11.85 7.11
C LYS A 29 17.33 -10.51 7.85
N ALA A 30 16.45 -9.56 7.51
CA ALA A 30 16.44 -8.25 8.16
C ALA A 30 16.05 -8.37 9.65
N ASP A 31 16.55 -7.45 10.47
CA ASP A 31 16.17 -7.38 11.89
C ASP A 31 14.66 -7.16 12.08
N ALA A 32 14.11 -7.70 13.16
CA ALA A 32 12.69 -7.65 13.50
C ALA A 32 12.09 -6.23 13.46
N THR A 33 12.89 -5.21 13.78
CA THR A 33 12.48 -3.80 13.73
C THR A 33 12.00 -3.39 12.33
N TRP A 34 12.66 -3.87 11.26
CA TRP A 34 12.33 -3.47 9.90
C TRP A 34 10.99 -4.05 9.40
N PHE A 35 10.53 -5.17 9.97
CA PHE A 35 9.21 -5.73 9.68
C PHE A 35 8.05 -4.87 10.17
N THR A 36 8.30 -3.92 11.07
CA THR A 36 7.28 -2.96 11.50
C THR A 36 7.35 -1.69 10.68
N VAL A 37 8.56 -1.16 10.46
CA VAL A 37 8.79 0.12 9.80
C VAL A 37 8.48 0.05 8.30
N VAL A 38 8.96 -0.98 7.60
CA VAL A 38 8.85 -1.05 6.13
C VAL A 38 7.40 -1.23 5.67
N PRO A 39 6.61 -2.17 6.23
CA PRO A 39 5.22 -2.34 5.80
C PRO A 39 4.37 -1.10 6.12
N LEU A 40 4.56 -0.48 7.28
CA LEU A 40 3.87 0.77 7.63
C LEU A 40 4.24 1.91 6.68
N GLY A 41 5.53 2.07 6.37
CA GLY A 41 6.00 3.06 5.41
C GLY A 41 5.38 2.87 4.02
N ILE A 42 5.29 1.63 3.54
CA ILE A 42 4.68 1.30 2.25
C ILE A 42 3.19 1.61 2.25
N LEU A 43 2.46 1.30 3.33
CA LEU A 43 1.04 1.62 3.42
C LEU A 43 0.81 3.13 3.43
N VAL A 44 1.58 3.90 4.21
CA VAL A 44 1.43 5.35 4.31
C VAL A 44 1.80 6.04 2.99
N ILE A 45 2.96 5.71 2.42
CA ILE A 45 3.45 6.33 1.18
C ILE A 45 2.58 5.85 0.01
N GLY A 46 2.31 4.56 -0.09
CA GLY A 46 1.50 3.97 -1.16
C GLY A 46 0.06 4.50 -1.16
N ALA A 47 -0.57 4.63 0.02
CA ALA A 47 -1.90 5.24 0.12
C ALA A 47 -1.87 6.72 -0.25
N SER A 48 -0.85 7.47 0.20
CA SER A 48 -0.68 8.89 -0.15
C SER A 48 -0.49 9.10 -1.66
N VAL A 49 0.29 8.23 -2.31
CA VAL A 49 0.50 8.24 -3.76
C VAL A 49 -0.78 7.90 -4.52
N LEU A 50 -1.48 6.81 -4.14
CA LEU A 50 -2.77 6.47 -4.75
C LEU A 50 -3.80 7.60 -4.56
N GLN A 51 -3.79 8.27 -3.41
CA GLN A 51 -4.65 9.41 -3.13
C GLN A 51 -4.28 10.62 -4.01
N SER A 52 -2.99 10.95 -4.15
CA SER A 52 -2.50 12.04 -5.01
C SER A 52 -2.77 11.80 -6.49
N LEU A 53 -2.73 10.54 -6.94
CA LEU A 53 -3.13 10.15 -8.30
C LEU A 53 -4.64 10.24 -8.53
N GLY A 54 -5.42 10.58 -7.49
CA GLY A 54 -6.86 10.64 -7.56
C GLY A 54 -7.51 9.27 -7.63
N TRP A 55 -6.82 8.19 -7.27
CA TRP A 55 -7.40 6.83 -7.30
C TRP A 55 -8.56 6.69 -6.29
N PHE A 56 -8.40 7.31 -5.12
CA PHE A 56 -9.44 7.39 -4.07
C PHE A 56 -10.37 8.60 -4.21
N ASN A 57 -10.16 9.47 -5.20
CA ASN A 57 -11.01 10.63 -5.43
C ASN A 57 -11.80 10.44 -6.73
N LYS A 58 -13.11 10.72 -6.69
CA LYS A 58 -13.88 10.75 -7.94
C LYS A 58 -13.41 12.01 -8.65
N LYS A 59 -12.82 11.91 -9.86
CA LYS A 59 -12.55 13.08 -10.70
C LYS A 59 -13.80 13.95 -10.69
N GLY A 60 -13.67 15.12 -10.09
CA GLY A 60 -14.80 15.97 -9.74
C GLY A 60 -15.32 16.62 -10.99
N ARG A 61 -16.46 16.10 -11.48
CA ARG A 61 -17.20 16.52 -12.68
C ARG A 61 -16.47 16.35 -14.01
#